data_AF-A0A0M8WCE3-F1
#
_entry.id   AF-A0A0M8WCE3-F1
#
_cell.length_a   1.000
_cell.length_b   1.000
_cell.length_c   1.000
_cell.angle_alpha   90.00
_cell.angle_beta   90.00
_cell.angle_gamma   90.00
#
_symmetry.space_group_name_H-M   'P 1'
#
loop_
_entity.id
_entity.type
_entity.pdbx_description
1 polymer ?
#
loop_
_entity_poly.entity_id
_entity_poly.type
_entity_poly.pdbx_seq_one_letter_code
_entity_poly.pdbx_strand_id
1 'polypeptide(L)' 'MTLAVTPSASAATYYNLVNGKSGKCMSVEGGGSTANGAKVVQWSPNGGAEQGWDFHARFIET' A
#
# COMPACT_ATOMS: atom_id res chain seq x y z
N MET A 1 -20.67 32.32 6.95
CA MET A 1 -20.44 31.12 7.78
C MET A 1 -19.57 30.18 6.95
N THR A 2 -18.26 30.19 7.18
CA THR A 2 -17.32 29.34 6.43
C THR A 2 -17.22 28.02 7.17
N LEU A 3 -17.64 26.93 6.53
CA LEU A 3 -17.43 25.59 7.08
C LEU A 3 -15.95 25.27 6.96
N ALA A 4 -15.25 25.21 8.08
CA ALA A 4 -13.93 24.62 8.15
C ALA A 4 -14.11 23.10 8.08
N VAL A 5 -13.74 22.48 6.96
CA VAL A 5 -13.47 21.05 6.96
C VAL A 5 -12.03 20.91 7.48
N THR A 6 -11.89 20.52 8.74
CA THR A 6 -10.60 20.03 9.22
C THR A 6 -10.43 18.64 8.60
N PRO A 7 -9.44 18.41 7.72
CA PRO A 7 -9.16 17.05 7.30
C PRO A 7 -8.79 16.26 8.55
N SER A 8 -9.63 15.30 8.93
CA SER A 8 -9.24 14.29 9.89
C SER A 8 -8.10 13.51 9.25
N ALA A 9 -6.91 13.55 9.85
CA ALA A 9 -5.84 12.66 9.45
C ALA A 9 -6.30 11.24 9.75
N SER A 10 -6.85 10.56 8.73
CA SER A 10 -7.12 9.13 8.82
C SER A 10 -5.78 8.44 9.04
N ALA A 11 -5.67 7.62 10.10
CA ALA A 11 -4.53 6.73 10.24
C ALA A 11 -4.53 5.81 9.00
N ALA A 12 -3.51 5.93 8.15
CA ALA A 12 -3.36 5.08 6.99
C ALA A 12 -3.38 3.62 7.47
N THR A 13 -4.41 2.88 7.10
CA THR A 13 -4.50 1.46 7.39
C THR A 13 -3.79 0.74 6.26
N TYR A 14 -2.64 0.15 6.55
CA TYR A 14 -1.91 -0.64 5.57
C TYR A 14 -2.47 -2.06 5.52
N TYR A 15 -2.65 -2.57 4.31
CA TYR A 15 -3.13 -3.92 4.07
C TYR A 15 -2.06 -4.76 3.37
N ASN A 16 -2.02 -6.05 3.71
CA ASN A 16 -1.21 -7.01 2.99
C ASN A 16 -2.00 -7.54 1.79
N LEU A 17 -1.49 -7.32 0.57
CA LEU A 17 -2.06 -7.92 -0.63
C LEU A 17 -1.46 -9.32 -0.84
N VAL A 18 -2.24 -10.35 -0.52
CA VAL A 18 -1.79 -11.75 -0.61
C VAL A 18 -2.31 -12.41 -1.88
N ASN A 19 -1.41 -13.01 -2.65
CA ASN A 19 -1.81 -13.86 -3.77
C ASN A 19 -2.46 -15.14 -3.25
N GLY A 20 -3.72 -15.39 -3.62
CA GLY A 20 -4.48 -16.55 -3.13
C GLY A 20 -3.94 -17.92 -3.57
N LYS A 21 -3.13 -18.00 -4.63
CA LYS A 21 -2.53 -19.26 -5.09
C LYS A 21 -1.21 -19.56 -4.39
N SER A 22 -0.35 -18.56 -4.20
CA SER A 22 0.99 -18.73 -3.65
C SER A 22 1.08 -18.48 -2.14
N GLY A 23 0.10 -17.78 -1.56
CA GLY A 23 0.13 -17.31 -0.18
C GLY A 23 1.17 -16.21 0.08
N LYS A 24 1.77 -15.65 -0.97
CA LYS A 24 2.81 -14.62 -0.87
C LYS A 24 2.22 -13.21 -0.91
N CYS A 25 2.82 -12.30 -0.15
CA CYS A 25 2.47 -10.88 -0.15
C CYS A 25 3.13 -10.15 -1.33
N MET A 26 2.43 -9.15 -1.86
CA MET A 26 3.06 -8.11 -2.67
C MET A 26 4.05 -7.33 -1.80
N SER A 27 5.31 -7.26 -2.22
CA SER A 27 6.43 -6.72 -1.44
C SER A 27 7.32 -5.85 -2.32
N VAL A 28 7.85 -4.76 -1.79
CA VAL A 28 8.94 -4.04 -2.45
C VAL A 28 10.24 -4.84 -2.32
N GLU A 29 10.95 -5.06 -3.43
CA GLU A 29 12.21 -5.80 -3.46
C GLU A 29 13.30 -5.11 -2.62
N GLY A 30 14.21 -5.90 -2.05
CA GLY A 30 15.34 -5.37 -1.29
C GLY A 30 14.98 -4.82 0.10
N GLY A 31 13.78 -5.11 0.60
CA GLY A 31 13.35 -4.72 1.95
C GLY A 31 12.75 -3.31 2.06
N GLY A 32 12.14 -2.80 0.99
CA GLY A 32 11.42 -1.52 1.05
C GLY A 32 12.12 -0.32 0.41
N SER A 33 12.82 -0.51 -0.71
CA SER A 33 13.42 0.62 -1.45
C SER A 33 12.39 1.73 -1.74
N THR A 34 12.73 2.97 -1.40
CA THR A 34 11.91 4.16 -1.66
C THR A 34 12.30 4.87 -2.97
N ALA A 35 13.25 4.31 -3.72
CA ALA A 35 13.69 4.87 -4.99
C ALA A 35 12.61 4.71 -6.07
N ASN A 36 12.53 5.67 -6.97
CA ASN A 36 11.65 5.58 -8.14
C ASN A 36 11.99 4.34 -8.97
N GLY A 37 10.96 3.58 -9.34
CA GLY A 37 11.12 2.33 -10.08
C GLY A 37 11.57 1.15 -9.21
N ALA A 38 11.49 1.25 -7.88
CA ALA A 38 11.64 0.10 -7.00
C ALA A 38 10.74 -1.05 -7.47
N LYS A 39 11.31 -2.24 -7.61
CA LYS A 39 10.59 -3.40 -8.12
C LYS A 39 9.64 -3.92 -7.05
N VAL A 40 8.45 -4.30 -7.50
CA VAL A 40 7.46 -4.99 -6.67
C VAL A 40 7.46 -6.47 -7.04
N VAL A 41 7.58 -7.33 -6.04
CA VAL A 41 7.70 -8.78 -6.15
C VAL A 41 6.67 -9.49 -5.27
N GLN A 42 6.54 -10.81 -5.43
CA GLN A 42 5.82 -11.65 -4.46
C GLN A 42 6.82 -12.30 -3.51
N TRP A 43 6.65 -12.06 -2.21
CA TRP A 43 7.54 -12.61 -1.18
C TRP A 43 6.76 -13.28 -0.05
N SER A 44 7.44 -14.18 0.65
CA SER A 44 6.85 -14.80 1.84
C SER A 44 6.47 -13.72 2.86
N PRO A 45 5.29 -13.80 3.50
CA PRO A 45 4.89 -12.81 4.50
C PRO A 45 5.94 -12.72 5.62
N ASN A 46 6.44 -11.52 5.91
CA ASN A 46 7.47 -11.30 6.91
C ASN A 46 7.09 -10.21 7.95
N GLY A 47 5.93 -9.57 7.80
CA GLY A 47 5.48 -8.49 8.69
C GLY A 47 6.22 -7.17 8.51
N GLY A 48 7.10 -7.08 7.51
CA GLY A 48 7.82 -5.87 7.16
C GLY A 48 6.92 -4.83 6.50
N ALA A 49 7.27 -3.56 6.67
CA ALA A 49 6.53 -2.43 6.11
C ALA A 49 6.52 -2.45 4.56
N GLU A 50 7.51 -3.09 3.95
CA GLU A 50 7.60 -3.28 2.50
C GLU A 50 6.46 -4.13 1.90
N GLN A 51 5.65 -4.77 2.75
CA GLN A 51 4.49 -5.58 2.37
C GLN A 51 3.15 -4.89 2.64
N GLY A 52 3.16 -3.69 3.23
CA GLY A 52 1.97 -2.91 3.56
C GLY A 52 1.62 -1.92 2.46
N TRP A 53 0.37 -1.95 2.00
CA TRP A 53 -0.13 -1.10 0.92
C TRP A 53 -1.35 -0.29 1.36
N ASP A 54 -1.38 0.98 0.95
CA ASP A 54 -2.55 1.83 1.05
C ASP A 54 -3.27 1.91 -0.30
N PHE A 55 -4.58 1.75 -0.29
CA PHE A 55 -5.39 1.64 -1.52
C PHE A 55 -6.25 2.89 -1.70
N HIS A 56 -5.90 3.69 -2.70
CA HIS A 56 -6.69 4.84 -3.09
C HIS A 56 -7.61 4.47 -4.26
N ALA A 57 -8.91 4.41 -4.01
CA ALA A 57 -9.88 4.31 -5.09
C ALA A 57 -9.89 5.63 -5.88
N ARG A 58 -9.51 5.55 -7.17
CA ARG A 58 -9.66 6.66 -8.11
C ARG A 58 -10.59 6.24 -9.24
N PHE A 59 -11.71 6.92 -9.35
CA PHE A 59 -12.55 6.83 -10.54
C PHE A 59 -11.95 7.72 -11.64
N ILE A 60 -11.86 7.18 -12.85
CA ILE A 60 -11.46 7.94 -14.04
C ILE A 60 -12.75 8.17 -14.82
N GLU A 61 -13.19 9.42 -14.89
CA GLU A 61 -14.31 9.82 -15.74
C GLU A 61 -13.81 9.82 -17.20
N THR A 62 -14.55 9.14 -18.07
CA THR A 62 -14.32 9.05 -19.52
C THR A 62 -14.97 10.17 -20.27
#